data_AF-A0A7G5YWV4-F1
#
_entry.id   AF-A0A7G5YWV4-F1
#
_cell.length_a   1.000
_cell.length_b   1.000
_cell.length_c   1.000
_cell.angle_alpha   90.00
_cell.angle_beta   90.00
_cell.angle_gamma   90.00
#
_symmetry.space_group_name_H-M   'P 1'
#
loop_
_entity.id
_entity.type
_entity.pdbx_description
1 polymer ?
#
loop_
_entity_poly.entity_id
_entity_poly.type
_entity_poly.pdbx_seq_one_letter_code
_entity_poly.pdbx_strand_id
1 'polypeptide(L)'
;MLRQSDPRKLARLAEVHLAIKAREEDALTRTRAAEIAACESEKVALEDMRIAQENWLDCHAQSGFAPDYSRALASRLIVRDATAERAGGEHREAIEAHRQQEDIWRMAEARMRSTKDRLRAAQRDAARRREEKRLDALSDRITHDWSRS
;
A
#
# COMPACT_ATOMS: atom_id res chain seq x y z
N MET A 1 34.12 -5.24 -12.86
CA MET A 1 34.05 -6.55 -12.18
C MET A 1 32.80 -6.62 -11.32
N LEU A 2 31.74 -7.32 -11.76
CA LEU A 2 30.55 -7.57 -10.93
C LEU A 2 30.91 -8.62 -9.88
N ARG A 3 30.97 -8.24 -8.58
CA ARG A 3 31.08 -9.19 -7.46
C ARG A 3 29.92 -10.17 -7.58
N GLN A 4 30.22 -11.44 -7.81
CA GLN A 4 29.20 -12.49 -7.91
C GLN A 4 28.49 -12.63 -6.58
N SER A 5 27.19 -12.34 -6.59
CA SER A 5 26.34 -12.47 -5.41
C SER A 5 26.08 -13.95 -5.11
N ASP A 6 26.41 -14.39 -3.90
CA ASP A 6 26.15 -15.75 -3.42
C ASP A 6 24.64 -16.06 -3.45
N PRO A 7 24.18 -17.11 -4.17
CA PRO A 7 22.77 -17.50 -4.25
C PRO A 7 22.11 -17.70 -2.89
N ARG A 8 22.86 -18.16 -1.87
CA ARG A 8 22.32 -18.35 -0.51
C ARG A 8 21.98 -17.02 0.16
N LYS A 9 22.83 -16.00 -0.02
CA LYS A 9 22.59 -14.64 0.49
C LYS A 9 21.41 -13.99 -0.22
N LEU A 10 21.27 -14.21 -1.54
CA LEU A 10 20.13 -13.72 -2.31
C LEU A 10 18.82 -14.41 -1.92
N ALA A 11 18.84 -15.71 -1.60
CA ALA A 11 17.66 -16.42 -1.11
C ALA A 11 17.16 -15.84 0.22
N ARG A 12 18.06 -15.63 1.18
CA ARG A 12 17.73 -14.99 2.47
C ARG A 12 17.22 -13.56 2.29
N LEU A 13 17.79 -12.80 1.35
CA LEU A 13 17.30 -11.44 1.04
C LEU A 13 15.90 -11.48 0.41
N ALA A 14 15.61 -12.47 -0.44
CA ALA A 14 14.29 -12.65 -1.02
C ALA A 14 13.23 -12.98 0.04
N GLU A 15 13.56 -13.80 1.04
CA GLU A 15 12.69 -14.09 2.19
C GLU A 15 12.38 -12.82 3.00
N VAL A 16 13.40 -12.00 3.29
CA VAL A 16 13.21 -10.72 3.99
C VAL A 16 12.31 -9.78 3.19
N HIS A 17 12.55 -9.63 1.88
CA HIS A 17 11.71 -8.78 1.03
C HIS A 17 10.28 -9.31 0.87
N LEU A 18 10.09 -10.63 0.89
CA LEU A 18 8.75 -11.23 0.90
C LEU A 18 7.99 -10.87 2.18
N ALA A 19 8.65 -11.00 3.35
CA ALA A 19 8.06 -10.63 4.63
C ALA A 19 7.73 -9.14 4.72
N ILE A 20 8.62 -8.28 4.20
CA ILE A 20 8.36 -6.83 4.11
C ILE A 20 7.14 -6.57 3.20
N LYS A 21 7.09 -7.17 2.00
CA LYS A 21 5.94 -6.99 1.10
C LYS A 21 4.62 -7.38 1.79
N ALA A 22 4.58 -8.53 2.46
CA ALA A 22 3.38 -8.98 3.18
C ALA A 22 2.95 -7.98 4.26
N ARG A 23 3.90 -7.49 5.07
CA ARG A 23 3.63 -6.46 6.07
C ARG A 23 3.06 -5.17 5.45
N GLU A 24 3.61 -4.72 4.32
CA GLU A 24 3.14 -3.51 3.64
C GLU A 24 1.77 -3.71 2.99
N GLU A 25 1.44 -4.93 2.56
CA GLU A 25 0.13 -5.32 2.01
C GLU A 25 -0.96 -5.31 3.10
N ASP A 26 -0.63 -5.79 4.30
CA ASP A 26 -1.50 -5.68 5.48
C ASP A 26 -1.71 -4.22 5.91
N ALA A 27 -0.66 -3.41 5.86
CA ALA A 27 -0.75 -1.98 6.13
C ALA A 27 -1.63 -1.26 5.09
N LEU A 28 -1.47 -1.58 3.80
CA LEU A 28 -2.29 -1.04 2.71
C LEU A 28 -3.78 -1.34 2.92
N THR A 29 -4.10 -2.58 3.27
CA THR A 29 -5.47 -3.00 3.57
C THR A 29 -6.08 -2.22 4.74
N ARG A 30 -5.30 -2.00 5.81
CA ARG A 30 -5.73 -1.19 6.96
C ARG A 30 -5.96 0.27 6.60
N THR A 31 -5.05 0.88 5.82
CA THR A 31 -5.24 2.27 5.37
C THR A 31 -6.43 2.42 4.44
N ARG A 32 -6.70 1.43 3.59
CA ARG A 32 -7.89 1.42 2.73
C ARG A 32 -9.19 1.32 3.54
N ALA A 33 -9.21 0.48 4.56
CA ALA A 33 -10.36 0.38 5.47
C ALA A 33 -10.60 1.71 6.22
N ALA A 34 -9.54 2.38 6.66
CA ALA A 34 -9.62 3.69 7.30
C ALA A 34 -10.16 4.78 6.35
N GLU A 35 -9.71 4.81 5.09
CA GLU A 35 -10.26 5.71 4.06
C GLU A 35 -11.76 5.49 3.86
N ILE A 36 -12.20 4.24 3.74
CA ILE A 36 -13.62 3.90 3.57
C ILE A 36 -14.44 4.40 4.77
N ALA A 37 -13.98 4.12 5.99
CA ALA A 37 -14.65 4.57 7.21
C ALA A 37 -14.74 6.11 7.30
N ALA A 38 -13.66 6.82 6.95
CA ALA A 38 -13.64 8.28 6.92
C ALA A 38 -14.59 8.85 5.85
N CYS A 39 -14.65 8.22 4.66
CA CYS A 39 -15.59 8.58 3.60
C CYS A 39 -17.05 8.39 4.03
N GLU A 40 -17.36 7.30 4.72
CA GLU A 40 -18.70 7.06 5.27
C GLU A 40 -19.07 8.09 6.34
N SER A 41 -18.14 8.41 7.25
CA SER A 41 -18.31 9.45 8.26
C SER A 41 -18.58 10.83 7.63
N GLU A 42 -17.80 11.21 6.61
CA GLU A 42 -18.00 12.47 5.87
C GLU A 42 -19.40 12.52 5.23
N LYS A 43 -19.84 11.44 4.57
CA LYS A 43 -21.18 11.38 3.96
C LYS A 43 -22.29 11.57 4.99
N VAL A 44 -22.19 10.91 6.14
CA VAL A 44 -23.17 11.06 7.23
C VAL A 44 -23.16 12.49 7.77
N ALA A 45 -21.99 13.08 7.98
CA ALA A 45 -21.89 14.45 8.48
C ALA A 45 -22.44 15.50 7.50
N LEU A 46 -22.18 15.33 6.19
CA LEU A 46 -22.74 16.19 5.14
C LEU A 46 -24.26 16.06 5.05
N GLU A 47 -24.80 14.85 5.18
CA GLU A 47 -26.24 14.63 5.19
C GLU A 47 -26.91 15.26 6.43
N ASP A 48 -26.30 15.10 7.61
CA ASP A 48 -26.76 15.75 8.84
C ASP A 48 -26.73 17.30 8.72
N MET A 49 -25.71 17.85 8.06
CA MET A 49 -25.60 19.28 7.78
C MET A 49 -26.70 19.73 6.82
N ARG A 50 -26.94 18.98 5.73
CA ARG A 50 -28.01 19.25 4.76
C ARG A 50 -29.38 19.26 5.44
N ILE A 51 -29.68 18.25 6.25
CA ILE A 51 -30.94 18.17 7.02
C ILE A 51 -31.07 19.35 7.97
N ALA A 52 -29.99 19.75 8.67
CA ALA A 52 -30.02 20.92 9.54
C ALA A 52 -30.30 22.23 8.77
N GLN A 53 -29.74 22.36 7.56
CA GLN A 53 -29.97 23.51 6.68
C GLN A 53 -31.40 23.56 6.14
N GLU A 54 -31.97 22.42 5.75
CA GLU A 54 -33.37 22.34 5.30
C GLU A 54 -34.33 22.71 6.42
N ASN A 55 -34.13 22.14 7.61
CA ASN A 55 -34.92 22.50 8.78
C ASN A 55 -34.82 24.00 9.12
N TRP A 56 -33.64 24.61 8.96
CA TRP A 56 -33.44 26.04 9.15
C TRP A 56 -34.31 26.87 8.19
N LEU A 57 -34.28 26.53 6.89
CA LEU A 57 -35.02 27.22 5.85
C LEU A 57 -36.53 27.07 6.01
N ASP A 58 -37.00 25.84 6.27
CA ASP A 58 -38.42 25.53 6.47
C ASP A 58 -39.01 26.28 7.66
N CYS A 59 -38.25 26.32 8.77
CA CYS A 59 -38.63 27.03 9.98
C CYS A 59 -38.72 28.54 9.76
N HIS A 60 -37.79 29.12 9.00
CA HIS A 60 -37.81 30.55 8.66
C HIS A 60 -38.94 30.95 7.71
N ALA A 61 -39.49 30.01 6.93
CA ALA A 61 -40.62 30.25 6.04
C ALA A 61 -41.98 30.30 6.77
N GLN A 62 -42.05 29.90 8.05
CA GLN A 62 -43.29 29.86 8.83
C GLN A 62 -43.66 31.22 9.43
N SER A 63 -44.94 31.60 9.37
CA SER A 63 -45.44 32.82 10.02
C SER A 63 -45.42 32.68 11.55
N GLY A 64 -44.76 33.61 12.25
CA GLY A 64 -44.70 33.62 13.72
C GLY A 64 -43.49 32.91 14.33
N PHE A 65 -42.43 32.69 13.54
CA PHE A 65 -41.21 32.04 14.00
C PHE A 65 -40.55 32.77 15.18
N ALA A 66 -40.43 32.07 16.32
CA ALA A 66 -39.90 32.64 17.56
C ALA A 66 -38.38 32.88 17.47
N PRO A 67 -37.86 34.07 17.85
CA PRO A 67 -36.43 34.39 17.79
C PRO A 67 -35.53 33.42 18.58
N ASP A 68 -36.00 32.90 19.72
CA ASP A 68 -35.23 31.97 20.54
C ASP A 68 -35.04 30.61 19.85
N TYR A 69 -36.05 30.17 19.09
CA TYR A 69 -35.98 28.93 18.32
C TYR A 69 -35.09 29.09 17.07
N SER A 70 -35.06 30.29 16.48
CA SER A 70 -34.05 30.68 15.47
C SER A 70 -32.63 30.56 16.03
N ARG A 71 -32.34 31.16 17.19
CA ARG A 71 -30.98 31.08 17.76
C ARG A 71 -30.55 29.63 18.03
N ALA A 72 -31.45 28.78 18.50
CA ALA A 72 -31.17 27.37 18.74
C ALA A 72 -30.86 26.60 17.45
N LEU A 73 -31.63 26.81 16.38
CA LEU A 73 -31.40 26.15 15.09
C LEU A 73 -30.12 26.64 14.40
N ALA A 74 -29.82 27.94 14.47
CA ALA A 74 -28.56 28.49 13.94
C ALA A 74 -27.35 27.85 14.64
N SER A 75 -27.42 27.72 15.97
CA SER A 75 -26.36 27.10 16.76
C SER A 75 -26.16 25.63 16.37
N ARG A 76 -27.25 24.89 16.13
CA ARG A 76 -27.17 23.50 15.64
C ARG A 76 -26.55 23.42 14.25
N LEU A 77 -26.95 24.31 13.34
CA LEU A 77 -26.40 24.35 11.99
C LEU A 77 -24.88 24.58 12.02
N ILE A 78 -24.40 25.55 12.79
CA ILE A 78 -22.95 25.82 12.95
C ILE A 78 -22.20 24.59 13.49
N VAL A 79 -22.77 23.88 14.47
CA VAL A 79 -22.15 22.66 15.01
C VAL A 79 -22.09 21.54 13.96
N ARG A 80 -23.14 21.38 13.15
CA ARG A 80 -23.20 20.35 12.10
C ARG A 80 -22.27 20.66 10.93
N ASP A 81 -22.22 21.92 10.52
CA ASP A 81 -21.27 22.43 9.52
C ASP A 81 -19.82 22.17 9.94
N ALA A 82 -19.44 22.59 11.17
CA ALA A 82 -18.10 22.32 11.70
C ALA A 82 -17.78 20.81 11.83
N THR A 83 -18.79 19.97 12.04
CA THR A 83 -18.60 18.50 12.08
C THR A 83 -18.37 17.94 10.68
N ALA A 84 -19.11 18.43 9.68
CA ALA A 84 -18.91 18.06 8.28
C ALA A 84 -17.55 18.52 7.76
N GLU A 85 -17.13 19.74 8.07
CA GLU A 85 -15.79 20.25 7.72
C GLU A 85 -14.67 19.39 8.32
N ARG A 86 -14.80 19.00 9.60
CA ARG A 86 -13.84 18.12 10.27
C ARG A 86 -13.79 16.75 9.60
N ALA A 87 -14.94 16.13 9.35
CA ALA A 87 -15.02 14.82 8.71
C ALA A 87 -14.42 14.84 7.29
N GLY A 88 -14.64 15.93 6.53
CA GLY A 88 -13.98 16.12 5.23
C GLY A 88 -12.47 16.35 5.34
N GLY A 89 -12.00 16.98 6.42
CA GLY A 89 -10.58 17.02 6.79
C GLY A 89 -9.99 15.62 7.01
N GLU A 90 -10.61 14.84 7.89
CA GLU A 90 -10.19 13.46 8.22
C GLU A 90 -10.21 12.54 7.00
N HIS A 91 -11.23 12.66 6.12
CA HIS A 91 -11.28 11.88 4.89
C HIS A 91 -10.13 12.24 3.93
N ARG A 92 -9.81 13.53 3.76
CA ARG A 92 -8.65 13.95 2.94
C ARG A 92 -7.32 13.42 3.50
N GLU A 93 -7.14 13.45 4.81
CA GLU A 93 -5.96 12.88 5.47
C GLU A 93 -5.89 11.36 5.25
N ALA A 94 -7.01 10.65 5.35
CA ALA A 94 -7.08 9.21 5.12
C ALA A 94 -6.78 8.83 3.65
N ILE A 95 -7.26 9.61 2.67
CA ILE A 95 -6.91 9.45 1.26
C ILE A 95 -5.40 9.58 1.06
N GLU A 96 -4.80 10.62 1.65
CA GLU A 96 -3.36 10.87 1.51
C GLU A 96 -2.54 9.76 2.17
N ALA A 97 -2.93 9.31 3.36
CA ALA A 97 -2.29 8.19 4.05
C ALA A 97 -2.38 6.89 3.23
N HIS A 98 -3.54 6.61 2.62
CA HIS A 98 -3.71 5.44 1.74
C HIS A 98 -2.82 5.54 0.49
N ARG A 99 -2.74 6.70 -0.17
CA ARG A 99 -1.86 6.92 -1.33
C ARG A 99 -0.38 6.71 -0.98
N GLN A 100 0.07 7.28 0.14
CA GLN A 100 1.44 7.10 0.62
C GLN A 100 1.75 5.62 0.90
N GLN A 101 0.82 4.91 1.53
CA GLN A 101 0.99 3.48 1.78
C GLN A 101 0.98 2.65 0.50
N GLU A 102 0.18 3.03 -0.51
CA GLU A 102 0.18 2.39 -1.82
C GLU A 102 1.56 2.51 -2.51
N ASP A 103 2.18 3.69 -2.45
CA ASP A 103 3.52 3.89 -3.01
C ASP A 103 4.59 3.09 -2.26
N ILE A 104 4.51 3.02 -0.92
CA ILE A 104 5.39 2.16 -0.10
C ILE A 104 5.23 0.69 -0.51
N TRP A 105 4.01 0.21 -0.66
CA TRP A 105 3.72 -1.16 -1.08
C TRP A 105 4.26 -1.44 -2.48
N ARG A 106 4.07 -0.52 -3.45
CA ARG A 106 4.63 -0.64 -4.81
C ARG A 106 6.16 -0.73 -4.79
N MET A 107 6.83 0.06 -3.95
CA MET A 107 8.27 0.00 -3.77
C MET A 107 8.72 -1.35 -3.18
N ALA A 108 8.01 -1.86 -2.17
CA ALA A 108 8.29 -3.16 -1.57
C ALA A 108 8.11 -4.29 -2.60
N GLU A 109 7.04 -4.23 -3.40
CA GLU A 109 6.78 -5.19 -4.46
C GLU A 109 7.89 -5.17 -5.53
N ALA A 110 8.29 -3.98 -6.00
CA ALA A 110 9.36 -3.84 -6.98
C ALA A 110 10.70 -4.41 -6.47
N ARG A 111 11.03 -4.16 -5.19
CA ARG A 111 12.23 -4.73 -4.55
C ARG A 111 12.18 -6.25 -4.47
N MET A 112 11.02 -6.81 -4.11
CA MET A 112 10.82 -8.27 -4.07
C MET A 112 11.00 -8.89 -5.46
N ARG A 113 10.35 -8.33 -6.49
CA ARG A 113 10.49 -8.78 -7.89
C ARG A 113 11.94 -8.74 -8.35
N SER A 114 12.62 -7.60 -8.17
CA SER A 114 14.04 -7.44 -8.54
C SER A 114 14.95 -8.45 -7.85
N THR A 115 14.71 -8.73 -6.57
CA THR A 115 15.51 -9.69 -5.79
C THR A 115 15.28 -11.11 -6.28
N LYS A 116 14.03 -11.47 -6.58
CA LYS A 116 13.67 -12.78 -7.14
C LYS A 116 14.32 -13.01 -8.51
N ASP A 117 14.36 -11.98 -9.36
CA ASP A 117 15.01 -12.09 -10.67
C ASP A 117 16.53 -12.23 -10.55
N ARG A 118 17.16 -11.48 -9.64
CA ARG A 118 18.59 -11.65 -9.33
C ARG A 118 18.90 -13.04 -8.78
N LEU A 119 18.05 -13.57 -7.90
CA LEU A 119 18.19 -14.93 -7.37
C LEU A 119 18.11 -15.98 -8.48
N ARG A 120 17.11 -15.87 -9.37
CA ARG A 120 16.97 -16.77 -10.52
C ARG A 120 18.18 -16.72 -11.44
N ALA A 121 18.70 -15.52 -11.73
CA ALA A 121 19.91 -15.35 -12.53
C ALA A 121 21.12 -16.01 -11.85
N ALA A 122 21.34 -15.75 -10.56
CA ALA A 122 22.44 -16.35 -9.80
C ALA A 122 22.35 -17.89 -9.73
N GLN A 123 21.15 -18.45 -9.62
CA GLN A 123 20.93 -19.90 -9.66
C GLN A 123 21.27 -20.50 -11.03
N ARG A 124 20.86 -19.84 -12.13
CA ARG A 124 21.21 -20.27 -13.49
C ARG A 124 22.72 -20.21 -13.72
N ASP A 125 23.38 -19.14 -13.31
CA ASP A 125 24.83 -19.00 -13.45
C ASP A 125 25.58 -20.05 -12.64
N ALA A 126 25.12 -20.33 -11.42
CA ALA A 126 25.70 -21.38 -10.58
C ALA A 126 25.51 -22.77 -11.21
N ALA A 127 24.34 -23.05 -11.79
CA ALA A 127 24.09 -24.30 -12.50
C ALA A 127 24.97 -24.43 -13.76
N ARG A 128 25.07 -23.36 -14.56
CA ARG A 128 25.94 -23.31 -15.74
C ARG A 128 27.38 -23.63 -15.39
N ARG A 129 27.95 -23.00 -14.35
CA ARG A 129 29.33 -23.27 -13.94
C ARG A 129 29.57 -24.67 -13.42
N ARG A 130 28.57 -25.27 -12.76
CA ARG A 130 28.67 -26.68 -12.35
C ARG A 130 28.72 -27.59 -13.56
N GLU A 131 27.93 -27.29 -14.58
CA GLU A 131 27.93 -28.03 -15.84
C GLU A 131 29.22 -27.84 -16.63
N GLU A 132 29.70 -26.60 -16.77
CA GLU A 132 31.01 -26.31 -17.39
C GLU A 132 32.13 -27.11 -16.73
N LYS A 133 32.23 -27.07 -15.39
CA LYS A 133 33.22 -27.88 -14.64
C LYS A 133 33.06 -29.39 -14.85
N ARG A 134 31.82 -29.88 -15.00
CA ARG A 134 31.54 -31.30 -15.24
C ARG A 134 32.01 -31.71 -16.64
N LEU A 135 31.79 -30.86 -17.64
CA LEU A 135 32.23 -31.07 -19.01
C LEU A 135 33.75 -30.99 -19.13
N ASP A 136 34.39 -30.01 -18.47
CA ASP A 136 35.85 -29.90 -18.43
C ASP A 136 36.49 -31.16 -17.84
N ALA A 137 36.00 -31.64 -16.68
CA ALA A 137 36.49 -32.86 -16.05
C ALA A 137 36.30 -34.12 -16.93
N LEU A 138 35.23 -34.15 -17.74
CA LEU A 138 34.97 -35.24 -18.68
C LEU A 138 35.93 -35.16 -19.88
N SER A 139 36.21 -33.95 -20.38
CA SER A 139 37.19 -33.70 -21.44
C SER A 139 38.60 -34.08 -21.02
N ASP A 140 39.01 -33.71 -19.80
CA ASP A 140 40.32 -34.06 -19.23
C ASP A 140 40.49 -35.59 -19.14
N ARG A 141 39.44 -36.29 -18.68
CA ARG A 141 39.45 -37.75 -18.58
C ARG A 141 39.59 -38.41 -19.96
N ILE A 142 38.80 -37.99 -20.94
CA ILE A 142 38.89 -38.53 -22.31
C ILE A 142 40.28 -38.28 -22.89
N THR A 143 40.82 -37.08 -22.72
CA THR A 143 42.14 -36.71 -23.22
C THR A 143 43.23 -37.58 -22.60
N HIS A 144 43.15 -37.83 -21.29
CA HIS A 144 44.06 -38.72 -20.57
C HIS A 144 43.96 -40.16 -21.05
N ASP A 145 42.74 -40.69 -21.24
CA ASP A 145 42.51 -42.06 -21.72
C ASP A 145 43.03 -42.25 -23.16
N TRP A 146 42.93 -41.23 -24.01
CA TRP A 146 43.50 -41.22 -25.37
C TRP A 146 45.02 -41.18 -25.36
N SER A 147 45.66 -40.45 -24.44
CA SER A 147 47.12 -40.37 -24.34
C SER A 147 47.79 -41.66 -23.86
N ARG A 148 47.00 -42.62 -23.36
CA ARG A 148 47.45 -43.93 -22.87
C ARG A 148 47.19 -45.09 -23.82
N SER A 149 46.46 -44.84 -24.91
CA SER A 149 46.20 -45.80 -25.99
C SER A 149 47.20 -45.61 -27.12
#